data_AF-X1ELD4-F1
#
_entry.id   AF-X1ELD4-F1
#
_cell.length_a   1.000
_cell.length_b   1.000
_cell.length_c   1.000
_cell.angle_alpha   90.00
_cell.angle_beta   90.00
_cell.angle_gamma   90.00
#
_symmetry.space_group_name_H-M   'P 1'
#
loop_
_entity.id
_entity.type
_entity.pdbx_description
1 polymer ?
#
loop_
_entity_poly.entity_id
_entity_poly.type
_entity_poly.pdbx_seq_one_letter_code
_entity_poly.pdbx_strand_id
1 'polypeptide(L)'
;MLEKEELKKIKKSRGKWESNALKKTLERFPERKEKFVTGSGKEVARLYTPDNLEEFDYIKELNFPGEYPYTRGVQPTMYRGRFWTMRQYAGFGTAEESNKRYKYLLDQGQT
;
A
#
# COMPACT_ATOMS: atom_id res chain seq x y z
N MET A 1 -15.21 -8.29 10.25
CA MET A 1 -15.42 -6.83 10.07
C MET A 1 -15.85 -6.26 11.40
N LEU A 2 -15.60 -4.97 11.66
CA LEU A 2 -16.03 -4.36 12.92
C LEU A 2 -17.56 -4.36 13.02
N GLU A 3 -18.06 -4.45 14.24
CA GLU A 3 -19.49 -4.39 14.49
C GLU A 3 -20.04 -3.01 14.12
N LYS A 4 -21.29 -2.95 13.64
CA LYS A 4 -21.92 -1.68 13.23
C LYS A 4 -21.92 -0.63 14.36
N GLU A 5 -22.04 -1.07 15.61
CA GLU A 5 -21.98 -0.19 16.78
C GLU A 5 -20.59 0.40 17.02
N GLU A 6 -19.52 -0.35 16.74
CA GLU A 6 -18.15 0.13 16.84
C GLU A 6 -17.86 1.17 15.75
N LEU A 7 -18.32 0.93 14.52
CA LEU A 7 -18.20 1.89 13.42
C LEU A 7 -18.93 3.20 13.73
N LYS A 8 -20.14 3.14 14.29
CA LYS A 8 -20.86 4.34 14.75
C LYS A 8 -20.08 5.10 15.82
N LYS A 9 -19.46 4.39 16.77
CA LYS A 9 -18.65 4.98 17.84
C LYS A 9 -17.42 5.69 17.27
N ILE A 10 -16.76 5.08 16.28
CA ILE A 10 -15.61 5.67 15.56
C ILE A 10 -16.04 6.93 14.82
N LYS A 11 -17.12 6.88 14.01
CA LYS A 11 -17.68 8.05 13.30
C LYS A 11 -17.99 9.20 14.25
N LYS A 12 -18.63 8.91 15.38
CA LYS A 12 -18.95 9.91 16.41
C LYS A 12 -17.67 10.51 17.04
N SER A 13 -16.68 9.68 17.35
CA SER A 13 -15.41 10.14 17.93
C SER A 13 -14.63 11.00 16.94
N ARG A 14 -14.61 10.61 15.66
CA ARG A 14 -14.01 11.37 14.57
C ARG A 14 -14.66 12.75 14.42
N GLY A 15 -15.98 12.83 14.38
CA GLY A 15 -16.68 14.11 14.30
C GLY A 15 -16.38 15.04 15.48
N LYS A 16 -16.26 14.49 16.71
CA LYS A 16 -15.82 15.26 17.88
C LYS A 16 -14.39 15.76 17.78
N TRP A 17 -13.49 14.97 17.20
CA TRP A 17 -12.10 15.37 16.99
C TRP A 17 -12.01 16.46 15.92
N GLU A 18 -12.74 16.31 14.82
CA GLU A 18 -12.82 17.28 13.72
C GLU A 18 -13.34 18.64 14.19
N SER A 19 -14.41 18.66 15.00
CA SER A 19 -15.01 19.89 15.49
C SER A 19 -14.22 20.59 16.61
N ASN A 20 -13.37 19.86 17.33
CA ASN A 20 -12.65 20.40 18.48
C ASN A 20 -11.15 20.55 18.19
N ALA A 21 -10.38 19.47 18.39
CA ALA A 21 -8.92 19.51 18.38
C ALA A 21 -8.38 19.93 17.01
N LEU A 22 -8.96 19.40 15.93
CA LEU A 22 -8.54 19.69 14.57
C LEU A 22 -8.87 21.13 14.19
N LYS A 23 -10.13 21.56 14.35
CA LYS A 23 -10.56 22.92 14.03
C LYS A 23 -9.71 23.97 14.76
N LYS A 24 -9.52 23.82 16.07
CA LYS A 24 -8.68 24.72 16.89
C LYS A 24 -7.24 24.82 16.37
N THR A 25 -6.69 23.70 15.88
CA THR A 25 -5.33 23.67 15.33
C THR A 25 -5.27 24.37 13.99
N LEU A 26 -6.21 24.07 13.08
CA LEU A 26 -6.25 24.66 11.73
C LEU A 26 -6.46 26.17 11.75
N GLU A 27 -7.26 26.68 12.69
CA GLU A 27 -7.47 28.13 12.88
C GLU A 27 -6.19 28.85 13.31
N ARG A 28 -5.32 28.19 14.08
CA ARG A 28 -4.05 28.76 14.55
C ARG A 28 -2.91 28.53 13.57
N PHE A 29 -2.87 27.35 12.97
CA PHE A 29 -1.81 26.86 12.10
C PHE A 29 -2.43 26.08 10.94
N PRO A 30 -2.63 26.72 9.78
CA PRO A 30 -3.19 26.05 8.61
C PRO A 30 -2.22 24.99 8.07
N GLU A 31 -2.77 24.02 7.37
CA GLU A 31 -1.96 23.02 6.67
C GLU A 31 -1.21 23.64 5.48
N ARG A 32 -0.10 22.99 5.08
CA ARG A 32 0.79 23.48 4.02
C ARG A 32 0.14 23.56 2.63
N LYS A 33 -0.95 22.81 2.42
CA LYS A 33 -1.72 22.74 1.18
C LYS A 33 -3.17 22.56 1.53
N GLU A 34 -4.06 23.10 0.70
CA GLU A 34 -5.50 22.87 0.82
C GLU A 34 -5.86 21.39 0.55
N LYS A 35 -5.16 20.77 -0.40
CA LYS A 35 -5.32 19.35 -0.76
C LYS A 35 -3.97 18.65 -0.83
N PHE A 36 -3.96 17.41 -0.36
CA PHE A 36 -2.84 16.50 -0.50
C PHE A 36 -3.17 15.50 -1.61
N VAL A 37 -2.29 15.40 -2.61
CA VAL A 37 -2.50 14.54 -3.78
C VAL A 37 -1.27 13.65 -3.99
N THR A 38 -1.52 12.41 -4.43
CA THR A 38 -0.45 11.49 -4.86
C THR A 38 0.14 11.94 -6.20
N GLY A 39 1.28 11.35 -6.59
CA GLY A 39 1.86 11.58 -7.93
C GLY A 39 0.96 11.15 -9.10
N SER A 40 -0.05 10.32 -8.82
CA SER A 40 -1.09 9.91 -9.79
C SER A 40 -2.35 10.78 -9.73
N GLY A 41 -2.35 11.87 -8.96
CA GLY A 41 -3.46 12.83 -8.89
C GLY A 41 -4.62 12.40 -7.99
N LYS A 42 -4.49 11.34 -7.18
CA LYS A 42 -5.53 10.94 -6.23
C LYS A 42 -5.44 11.78 -4.95
N GLU A 43 -6.56 12.34 -4.51
CA GLU A 43 -6.64 13.08 -3.25
C GLU A 43 -6.49 12.12 -2.06
N VAL A 44 -5.70 12.55 -1.07
CA VAL A 44 -5.40 11.79 0.15
C VAL A 44 -6.09 12.47 1.31
N ALA A 45 -7.02 11.75 1.95
CA ALA A 45 -7.69 12.26 3.14
C ALA A 45 -6.71 12.40 4.31
N ARG A 46 -6.99 13.36 5.21
CA ARG A 46 -6.17 13.60 6.41
C ARG A 46 -6.01 12.36 7.30
N LEU A 47 -7.07 11.56 7.38
CA LEU A 47 -7.14 10.39 8.25
C LEU A 47 -8.05 9.33 7.64
N TYR A 48 -7.55 8.11 7.58
CA TYR A 48 -8.32 6.90 7.25
C TYR A 48 -8.57 6.11 8.54
N THR A 49 -9.82 5.74 8.75
CA THR A 49 -10.32 4.99 9.90
C THR A 49 -11.16 3.80 9.41
N PRO A 50 -11.50 2.83 10.27
CA PRO A 50 -12.25 1.65 9.83
C PRO A 50 -13.62 1.92 9.18
N ASP A 51 -14.25 3.06 9.45
CA ASP A 51 -15.47 3.51 8.76
C ASP A 51 -15.24 3.83 7.28
N ASN A 52 -13.99 4.04 6.84
CA ASN A 52 -13.67 4.16 5.41
C ASN A 52 -13.75 2.81 4.67
N LEU A 53 -13.93 1.71 5.38
CA LEU A 53 -14.10 0.35 4.82
C LEU A 53 -15.52 -0.19 5.10
N GLU A 54 -16.51 0.66 5.38
CA GLU A 54 -17.87 0.21 5.72
C GLU A 54 -18.55 -0.60 4.60
N GLU A 55 -18.28 -0.25 3.34
CA GLU A 55 -18.80 -0.95 2.15
C GLU A 55 -17.82 -1.99 1.59
N PHE A 56 -16.66 -2.17 2.21
CA PHE A 56 -15.60 -3.04 1.70
C PHE A 56 -15.95 -4.51 1.93
N ASP A 57 -16.08 -5.30 0.87
CA ASP A 57 -16.26 -6.75 0.97
C ASP A 57 -14.91 -7.46 1.05
N TYR A 58 -14.53 -7.89 2.25
CA TYR A 58 -13.25 -8.55 2.49
C TYR A 58 -13.04 -9.78 1.60
N ILE A 59 -14.05 -10.64 1.47
CA ILE A 59 -13.90 -11.92 0.74
C ILE A 59 -13.86 -11.65 -0.77
N LYS A 60 -14.65 -10.70 -1.25
CA LYS A 60 -14.72 -10.39 -2.68
C LYS A 60 -13.57 -9.52 -3.18
N GLU A 61 -13.14 -8.53 -2.40
CA GLU A 61 -12.17 -7.51 -2.84
C GLU A 61 -10.73 -7.81 -2.40
N LEU A 62 -10.55 -8.41 -1.22
CA LEU A 62 -9.22 -8.71 -0.69
C LEU A 62 -8.85 -10.19 -0.84
N ASN A 63 -9.74 -11.06 -0.36
CA ASN A 63 -9.60 -12.50 -0.23
C ASN A 63 -8.27 -12.97 0.40
N PHE A 64 -7.98 -14.26 0.33
CA PHE A 64 -6.73 -14.89 0.77
C PHE A 64 -5.67 -14.91 -0.36
N PRO A 65 -4.36 -14.90 -0.03
CA PRO A 65 -3.31 -15.02 -1.04
C PRO A 65 -3.45 -16.34 -1.81
N GLY A 66 -3.24 -16.30 -3.12
CA GLY A 66 -3.43 -17.45 -4.00
C GLY A 66 -4.87 -17.71 -4.44
N GLU A 67 -5.82 -16.87 -4.02
CA GLU A 67 -7.22 -16.92 -4.46
C GLU A 67 -7.63 -15.62 -5.17
N TYR A 68 -8.53 -15.70 -6.15
CA TYR A 68 -9.11 -14.52 -6.81
C TYR A 68 -9.74 -13.58 -5.77
N PRO A 69 -9.56 -12.25 -5.85
CA PRO A 69 -8.95 -11.46 -6.93
C PRO A 69 -7.42 -11.30 -6.83
N TYR A 70 -6.75 -12.09 -6.02
CA TYR A 70 -5.29 -12.10 -5.82
C TYR A 70 -4.72 -10.78 -5.27
N THR A 71 -5.54 -9.94 -4.66
CA THR A 71 -5.13 -8.66 -4.06
C THR A 71 -4.03 -8.85 -3.01
N ARG A 72 -4.04 -9.99 -2.29
CA ARG A 72 -2.99 -10.33 -1.30
C ARG A 72 -1.81 -11.11 -1.88
N GLY A 73 -1.75 -11.30 -3.19
CA GLY A 73 -0.71 -12.04 -3.90
C GLY A 73 -1.23 -13.29 -4.60
N VAL A 74 -0.52 -13.71 -5.65
CA VAL A 74 -0.92 -14.81 -6.54
C VAL A 74 -0.51 -16.21 -6.02
N GLN A 75 0.30 -16.29 -4.97
CA GLN A 75 0.75 -17.55 -4.38
C GLN A 75 0.30 -17.65 -2.92
N PRO A 76 -0.23 -18.80 -2.44
CA PRO A 76 -0.66 -18.94 -1.04
C PRO A 76 0.43 -18.71 0.00
N THR A 77 1.68 -19.08 -0.31
CA THR A 77 2.81 -18.98 0.64
C THR A 77 3.72 -17.77 0.39
N MET A 78 3.54 -17.08 -0.74
CA MET A 78 4.37 -15.95 -1.18
C MET A 78 5.87 -16.17 -0.86
N TYR A 79 6.51 -15.16 -0.26
CA TYR A 79 7.94 -15.15 0.02
C TYR A 79 8.36 -15.95 1.25
N ARG A 80 7.41 -16.58 1.97
CA ARG A 80 7.74 -17.63 2.95
C ARG A 80 8.07 -18.96 2.25
N GLY A 81 7.50 -19.20 1.07
CA GLY A 81 7.79 -20.38 0.25
C GLY A 81 8.97 -20.17 -0.70
N ARG A 82 8.94 -19.10 -1.49
CA ARG A 82 10.03 -18.76 -2.43
C ARG A 82 10.18 -17.25 -2.51
N PHE A 83 11.40 -16.74 -2.34
CA PHE A 83 11.70 -15.33 -2.55
C PHE A 83 11.37 -14.88 -3.98
N TRP A 84 11.18 -13.57 -4.16
CA TRP A 84 11.11 -13.01 -5.50
C TRP A 84 12.43 -13.26 -6.24
N THR A 85 12.34 -13.37 -7.56
CA THR A 85 13.51 -13.45 -8.43
C THR A 85 14.27 -12.12 -8.36
N MET A 86 15.47 -12.14 -7.79
CA MET A 86 16.37 -10.99 -7.85
C MET A 86 16.93 -10.89 -9.27
N ARG A 87 16.30 -10.11 -10.14
CA ARG A 87 16.67 -9.99 -11.55
C ARG A 87 17.20 -8.60 -11.86
N GLN A 88 18.52 -8.47 -11.91
CA GLN A 88 19.16 -7.23 -12.30
C GLN A 88 19.13 -7.08 -13.83
N TYR A 89 18.68 -5.92 -14.29
CA TYR A 89 18.84 -5.53 -15.69
C TYR A 89 20.33 -5.30 -15.94
N ALA A 90 20.88 -6.00 -16.93
CA ALA A 90 22.27 -5.88 -17.34
C ALA A 90 22.39 -6.08 -18.85
N GLY A 91 23.37 -5.41 -19.44
CA GLY A 91 23.67 -5.47 -20.87
C GLY A 91 24.76 -4.44 -21.19
N PHE A 92 25.70 -4.84 -22.05
CA PHE A 92 26.81 -4.02 -22.53
C PHE A 92 26.97 -4.22 -24.04
N GLY A 93 27.77 -3.35 -24.67
CA GLY A 93 27.86 -3.19 -26.12
C GLY A 93 27.86 -4.50 -26.90
N THR A 94 28.73 -5.44 -26.56
CA THR A 94 28.77 -6.78 -27.20
C THR A 94 28.14 -7.90 -26.35
N ALA A 95 27.87 -9.02 -27.01
CA ALA A 95 27.34 -10.22 -26.37
C ALA A 95 28.33 -10.79 -25.33
N GLU A 96 29.64 -10.75 -25.60
CA GLU A 96 30.68 -11.24 -24.68
C GLU A 96 30.74 -10.40 -23.40
N GLU A 97 30.68 -9.07 -23.52
CA GLU A 97 30.68 -8.14 -22.38
C GLU A 97 29.44 -8.32 -21.51
N SER A 98 28.27 -8.47 -22.15
CA SER A 98 27.02 -8.80 -21.48
C SER A 98 27.10 -10.15 -20.75
N ASN A 99 27.66 -11.18 -21.41
CA ASN A 99 27.83 -12.50 -20.80
C ASN A 99 28.73 -12.46 -19.56
N LYS A 100 29.83 -11.70 -19.62
CA LYS A 100 30.72 -11.50 -18.48
C LYS A 100 29.98 -10.85 -17.30
N ARG A 101 29.13 -9.86 -17.57
CA ARG A 101 28.30 -9.22 -16.53
C ARG A 101 27.27 -10.17 -15.94
N TYR A 102 26.60 -10.98 -16.74
CA TYR A 102 25.63 -11.95 -16.25
C TYR A 102 26.28 -12.97 -15.31
N LYS A 103 27.44 -13.53 -15.70
CA LYS A 103 28.20 -14.45 -14.85
C LYS A 103 28.60 -13.81 -13.51
N TYR A 104 29.09 -12.57 -13.55
CA TYR A 104 29.38 -11.81 -12.33
C TYR A 104 28.15 -11.65 -11.44
N LEU A 105 26.99 -11.28 -12.00
CA LEU A 105 25.79 -11.07 -11.19
C LEU A 105 25.25 -12.36 -10.57
N LEU A 106 25.32 -13.48 -11.30
CA LEU A 106 24.98 -14.80 -10.76
C LEU A 106 25.87 -15.16 -9.56
N ASP A 107 27.18 -14.91 -9.66
CA ASP A 107 28.13 -15.10 -8.55
C ASP A 107 27.82 -14.21 -7.33
N GLN A 108 27.25 -13.02 -7.56
CA GLN A 108 26.82 -12.10 -6.51
C GLN A 108 25.39 -12.37 -5.99
N GLY A 109 24.78 -13.51 -6.34
CA GLY A 109 23.49 -13.94 -5.79
C GLY A 109 22.26 -13.50 -6.60
N GLN A 110 22.42 -13.13 -7.88
CA GLN A 110 21.29 -13.05 -8.80
C GLN A 110 20.66 -14.44 -8.99
N THR A 111 19.32 -14.53 -8.98
CA THR A 111 18.54 -15.78 -9.06
C THR A 111 17.52 -15.75 -10.19
#